data_AF-A0A938AVT0-F1
#
_entry.id   AF-A0A938AVT0-F1
#
_cell.length_a   1.000
_cell.length_b   1.000
_cell.length_c   1.000
_cell.angle_alpha   90.00
_cell.angle_beta   90.00
_cell.angle_gamma   90.00
#
_symmetry.space_group_name_H-M   'P 1'
#
loop_
_entity.id
_entity.type
_entity.pdbx_description
1 polymer ?
#
loop_
_entity_poly.entity_id
_entity_poly.type
_entity_poly.pdbx_seq_one_letter_code
_entity_poly.pdbx_strand_id
1 'polypeptide(L)'
;MGKYLIAGDTIFPGGPGKTGAPADLKKIINSLVSKIFVLPDETEVYPGHGGSTVLGKEKKEFAVFNSKTHDPSLCGDVLWLSS
;
A
#
# COMPACT_ATOMS: atom_id res chain seq x y z
N MET A 1 -11.39 -12.88 -13.36
CA MET A 1 -11.20 -13.59 -12.08
C MET A 1 -10.39 -12.69 -11.16
N GLY A 2 -11.05 -11.90 -10.30
CA GLY A 2 -10.40 -11.29 -9.14
C GLY A 2 -10.56 -12.26 -7.97
N LYS A 3 -9.56 -13.12 -7.75
CA LYS A 3 -9.54 -14.07 -6.63
C LYS A 3 -8.52 -13.54 -5.63
N TYR A 4 -9.00 -12.88 -4.58
CA TYR A 4 -8.36 -12.67 -3.28
C TYR A 4 -6.82 -12.57 -3.22
N LEU A 5 -6.28 -11.43 -2.79
CA LEU A 5 -4.86 -11.26 -2.45
C LEU A 5 -4.65 -11.48 -0.95
N ILE A 6 -3.84 -12.48 -0.58
CA ILE A 6 -3.30 -12.61 0.77
C ILE A 6 -2.00 -11.80 0.84
N ALA A 7 -2.01 -10.68 1.56
CA ALA A 7 -0.95 -9.67 1.49
C ALA A 7 0.12 -9.78 2.58
N GLY A 8 -0.11 -10.58 3.63
CA GLY A 8 0.75 -10.58 4.82
C GLY A 8 0.92 -9.15 5.36
N ASP A 9 2.15 -8.74 5.64
CA ASP A 9 2.44 -7.39 6.13
C ASP A 9 2.87 -6.40 5.03
N THR A 10 2.46 -6.64 3.78
CA THR A 10 2.88 -5.82 2.63
C THR A 10 2.02 -4.58 2.43
N ILE A 11 0.70 -4.74 2.54
CA ILE A 11 -0.28 -3.66 2.36
C ILE A 11 -1.44 -3.88 3.33
N PHE A 12 -1.88 -2.78 3.93
CA PHE A 12 -2.97 -2.71 4.88
C PHE A 12 -4.00 -1.69 4.38
N PRO A 13 -5.22 -1.69 4.95
CA PRO A 13 -6.16 -0.61 4.70
C PRO A 13 -5.52 0.75 5.02
N GLY A 14 -5.33 1.59 3.99
CA GLY A 14 -4.81 2.94 4.13
C GLY A 14 -3.29 3.09 4.11
N GLY A 15 -2.50 2.04 3.89
CA GLY A 15 -1.03 2.17 3.89
C GLY A 15 -0.23 0.93 3.52
N PRO A 16 1.09 1.08 3.28
CA PRO A 16 2.00 -0.04 3.16
C PRO A 16 2.29 -0.64 4.54
N GLY A 17 2.96 -1.79 4.56
CA GLY A 17 3.58 -2.28 5.80
C GLY A 17 4.59 -1.30 6.39
N LYS A 18 4.75 -1.36 7.72
CA LYS A 18 5.70 -0.54 8.46
C LYS A 18 7.13 -0.73 7.92
N THR A 19 7.84 0.38 7.73
CA THR A 19 9.22 0.37 7.20
C THR A 19 10.22 0.94 8.21
N GLY A 20 11.44 0.40 8.24
CA GLY A 20 12.48 0.84 9.18
C GLY A 20 13.33 2.02 8.69
N ALA A 21 13.39 2.23 7.37
CA ALA A 21 14.19 3.29 6.76
C ALA A 21 13.51 3.84 5.49
N PRO A 22 13.83 5.08 5.05
CA PRO A 22 13.25 5.67 3.84
C PRO A 22 13.52 4.87 2.56
N ALA A 23 14.67 4.19 2.51
CA ALA A 23 15.00 3.30 1.39
C ALA A 23 14.04 2.09 1.32
N ASP A 24 13.58 1.59 2.45
CA ASP A 24 12.65 0.46 2.50
C ASP A 24 11.24 0.90 2.14
N LEU A 25 10.83 2.11 2.54
CA LEU A 25 9.58 2.71 2.06
C LEU A 25 9.55 2.81 0.53
N LYS A 26 10.64 3.26 -0.09
CA LYS A 26 10.76 3.31 -1.55
C LYS A 26 10.68 1.91 -2.18
N LYS A 27 11.35 0.92 -1.59
CA LYS A 27 11.29 -0.48 -2.08
C LYS A 27 9.87 -1.06 -2.00
N ILE A 28 9.17 -0.88 -0.88
CA ILE A 28 7.82 -1.43 -0.72
C ILE A 28 6.84 -0.75 -1.68
N ILE A 29 6.91 0.58 -1.84
CA ILE A 29 6.10 1.31 -2.83
C ILE A 29 6.34 0.78 -4.23
N ASN A 30 7.61 0.60 -4.64
CA ASN A 30 7.94 0.05 -5.95
C ASN A 30 7.39 -1.37 -6.14
N SER A 31 7.44 -2.21 -5.10
CA SER A 31 6.86 -3.56 -5.13
C SER A 31 5.34 -3.52 -5.24
N LEU A 32 4.66 -2.60 -4.52
CA LEU A 32 3.22 -2.42 -4.62
C LEU A 32 2.80 -2.03 -6.03
N VAL A 33 3.44 -1.01 -6.60
CA VAL A 33 3.12 -0.51 -7.94
C VAL A 33 3.34 -1.57 -9.02
N SER A 34 4.47 -2.30 -8.95
CA SER A 34 4.85 -3.26 -9.99
C SER A 34 4.14 -4.61 -9.91
N LYS A 35 3.73 -5.06 -8.71
CA LYS A 35 3.20 -6.43 -8.51
C LYS A 35 1.76 -6.48 -8.04
N ILE A 36 1.34 -5.51 -7.24
CA ILE A 36 0.04 -5.54 -6.57
C ILE A 36 -0.94 -4.62 -7.29
N PHE A 37 -0.57 -3.38 -7.61
CA PHE A 37 -1.46 -2.42 -8.28
C PHE A 37 -1.72 -2.73 -9.76
N VAL A 38 -1.09 -3.77 -10.31
CA VAL A 38 -1.43 -4.33 -11.64
C VAL A 38 -2.63 -5.28 -11.60
N LEU A 39 -3.06 -5.72 -10.41
CA LEU A 39 -4.23 -6.59 -10.25
C LEU A 39 -5.55 -5.80 -10.45
N PRO A 40 -6.67 -6.49 -10.75
CA PRO A 40 -7.98 -5.85 -10.92
C PRO A 40 -8.43 -5.08 -9.67
N ASP A 41 -9.18 -4.01 -9.86
CA ASP A 41 -9.62 -3.12 -8.77
C ASP A 41 -10.58 -3.83 -7.79
N GLU A 42 -11.35 -4.80 -8.25
CA GLU A 42 -12.23 -5.64 -7.43
C GLU A 42 -11.49 -6.67 -6.56
N THR A 43 -10.15 -6.73 -6.63
CA THR A 43 -9.36 -7.65 -5.81
C THR A 43 -9.52 -7.33 -4.34
N GLU A 44 -10.12 -8.24 -3.59
CA GLU A 44 -10.15 -8.18 -2.13
C GLU A 44 -8.77 -8.52 -1.56
N VAL A 45 -8.31 -7.71 -0.62
CA VAL A 45 -6.99 -7.80 0.03
C VAL A 45 -7.18 -8.20 1.48
N TYR A 46 -6.52 -9.28 1.87
CA TYR A 46 -6.49 -9.84 3.22
C TYR A 46 -5.08 -9.67 3.80
N PRO A 47 -4.84 -8.65 4.64
CA PRO A 47 -3.58 -8.48 5.33
C PRO A 47 -3.35 -9.56 6.39
N GLY A 48 -2.11 -9.68 6.87
CA GLY A 48 -1.74 -10.60 7.95
C GLY A 48 -2.44 -10.29 9.28
N HIS A 49 -2.90 -9.04 9.45
CA HIS A 49 -3.65 -8.58 10.60
C HIS A 49 -4.53 -7.38 10.24
N GLY A 50 -5.56 -7.10 11.05
CA GLY A 50 -6.52 -6.03 10.79
C GLY A 50 -7.66 -6.42 9.85
N GLY A 51 -8.37 -5.42 9.32
CA GLY A 51 -9.51 -5.62 8.42
C GLY A 51 -9.08 -5.84 6.97
N SER A 52 -9.94 -6.46 6.16
CA SER A 52 -9.76 -6.54 4.72
C SER A 52 -10.00 -5.19 4.03
N THR A 53 -9.50 -5.04 2.81
CA THR A 53 -9.78 -3.89 1.94
C THR A 53 -9.97 -4.35 0.49
N VAL A 54 -10.30 -3.42 -0.40
CA VAL A 54 -10.43 -3.67 -1.84
C VAL A 54 -9.35 -2.86 -2.54
N LEU A 55 -8.63 -3.51 -3.47
CA LEU A 55 -7.45 -2.94 -4.09
C LEU A 55 -7.72 -1.61 -4.81
N GLY A 56 -8.88 -1.47 -5.47
CA GLY A 56 -9.29 -0.22 -6.11
C GLY A 56 -9.44 0.95 -5.14
N LYS A 57 -9.79 0.69 -3.87
CA LYS A 57 -9.79 1.72 -2.81
C LYS A 57 -8.35 2.15 -2.50
N GLU A 58 -7.48 1.19 -2.24
CA GLU A 58 -6.07 1.46 -1.90
C GLU A 58 -5.32 2.18 -3.03
N LYS A 59 -5.59 1.86 -4.30
CA LYS A 59 -5.01 2.57 -5.45
C LYS A 59 -5.40 4.05 -5.48
N LYS A 60 -6.65 4.38 -5.16
CA LYS A 60 -7.14 5.77 -5.13
C LYS A 60 -6.47 6.55 -4.01
N GLU A 61 -6.37 5.96 -2.83
CA GLU A 61 -5.68 6.58 -1.69
C GLU A 61 -4.18 6.72 -1.98
N PHE A 62 -3.54 5.71 -2.55
CA PHE A 62 -2.16 5.78 -3.00
C PHE A 62 -1.94 6.86 -4.07
N ALA A 63 -2.89 7.07 -4.99
CA ALA A 63 -2.77 8.14 -5.97
C ALA A 63 -2.74 9.53 -5.30
N VAL A 64 -3.53 9.73 -4.25
CA VAL A 64 -3.48 10.95 -3.43
C VAL A 64 -2.11 11.06 -2.75
N PHE A 65 -1.64 10.00 -2.11
CA PHE A 65 -0.29 9.95 -1.53
C PHE A 65 0.77 10.34 -2.56
N ASN A 66 0.81 9.68 -3.72
CA ASN A 66 1.83 9.87 -4.75
C ASN A 66 1.79 11.26 -5.41
N SER A 67 0.68 11.99 -5.30
CA SER A 67 0.57 13.37 -5.80
C SER A 67 1.17 14.43 -4.87
N LYS A 68 1.42 14.08 -3.60
CA LYS A 68 1.99 14.99 -2.60
C LYS A 68 3.51 14.96 -2.63
N THR A 69 4.12 16.07 -2.20
CA THR A 69 5.54 16.10 -1.87
C THR A 69 5.73 15.52 -0.46
N HIS A 70 6.62 14.53 -0.34
CA HIS A 70 6.93 13.85 0.93
C HIS A 70 8.30 14.26 1.45
N ASP A 71 8.46 14.20 2.78
CA ASP A 71 9.77 14.34 3.42
C ASP A 71 10.71 13.22 2.91
N PRO A 72 11.96 13.53 2.48
CA PRO A 72 12.92 12.53 2.03
C PRO A 72 13.28 11.46 3.08
N SER A 73 13.04 11.76 4.36
CA SER A 73 13.24 10.88 5.52
C SER A 73 11.97 10.13 5.95
N LEU A 74 10.88 10.23 5.21
CA LEU A 74 9.63 9.51 5.52
C LEU A 74 9.85 7.99 5.56
N CYS A 75 9.51 7.37 6.69
CA CYS A 75 9.46 5.93 6.92
C CYS A 75 8.64 5.63 8.18
N GLY A 76 8.51 4.36 8.56
CA GLY A 76 7.72 3.94 9.71
C GLY A 76 6.29 3.58 9.32
N ASP A 77 5.34 4.06 10.11
CA ASP A 77 3.91 3.84 9.92
C ASP A 77 3.35 4.93 8.98
N VAL A 78 3.45 4.68 7.67
CA VAL A 78 3.00 5.60 6.62
C VAL A 78 1.55 5.32 6.27
N LEU A 79 0.74 6.38 6.12
CA LEU A 79 -0.66 6.28 5.72
C LEU A 79 -0.89 7.13 4.46
N TRP A 80 -1.62 6.60 3.49
CA TRP A 80 -1.82 7.23 2.20
C TRP A 80 -2.40 8.65 2.28
N LEU A 81 -3.37 8.84 3.18
CA LEU A 81 -4.10 10.09 3.27
C LEU A 81 -3.50 11.09 4.26
N SER A 82 -2.80 10.63 5.29
CA SER A 82 -2.32 11.49 6.39
C SER A 82 -0.80 11.65 6.44
N SER A 83 -0.05 10.92 5.62
CA SER A 83 1.37 11.22 5.36
C SER A 83 1.55 12.26 4.25
#